data_AF-A0AAU7BUV6-F1
#
_entry.id   AF-A0AAU7BUV6-F1
#
_cell.length_a   1.000
_cell.length_b   1.000
_cell.length_c   1.000
_cell.angle_alpha   90.00
_cell.angle_beta   90.00
_cell.angle_gamma   90.00
#
_symmetry.space_group_name_H-M   'P 1'
#
loop_
_entity.id
_entity.type
_entity.pdbx_description
1 polymer ?
#
loop_
_entity_poly.entity_id
_entity_poly.type
_entity_poly.pdbx_seq_one_letter_code
_entity_poly.pdbx_strand_id
1 'polypeptide(L)' 'MPRKFKPGDWVKIKGHLDSPKMEVLKYVSKKNSLGLKNDDSYLECIWYKNGERYSEIFHQNKLIKFIKTGGLYV' A
#
# COMPACT_ATOMS: atom_id res chain seq x y z
N MET A 1 -6.79 14.63 2.26
CA MET A 1 -6.90 13.94 0.93
C MET A 1 -7.92 12.83 1.07
N PRO A 2 -8.75 12.55 0.05
CA PRO A 2 -9.66 11.42 0.11
C PRO A 2 -8.86 10.11 0.20
N ARG A 3 -9.33 9.17 1.02
CA ARG A 3 -8.72 7.85 1.16
C ARG A 3 -8.85 7.09 -0.16
N LYS A 4 -7.71 6.85 -0.81
CA LYS A 4 -7.65 6.15 -2.11
C LYS A 4 -7.79 4.63 -2.01
N PHE A 5 -7.39 4.05 -0.87
CA PHE A 5 -7.36 2.61 -0.66
C PHE A 5 -8.19 2.24 0.57
N LYS A 6 -8.52 0.96 0.71
CA LYS A 6 -9.18 0.41 1.89
C LYS A 6 -8.37 -0.73 2.48
N PRO A 7 -8.44 -1.00 3.80
CA PRO A 7 -7.94 -2.24 4.37
C PRO A 7 -8.42 -3.46 3.58
N GLY A 8 -7.51 -4.39 3.28
CA GLY A 8 -7.74 -5.55 2.42
C GLY A 8 -7.53 -5.30 0.92
N ASP A 9 -7.31 -4.06 0.49
CA ASP A 9 -6.92 -3.79 -0.89
C ASP A 9 -5.52 -4.34 -1.18
N TRP A 10 -5.39 -5.03 -2.30
CA TRP A 10 -4.09 -5.41 -2.82
C TRP A 10 -3.47 -4.26 -3.61
N VAL A 11 -2.20 -3.96 -3.32
CA VAL A 11 -1.44 -2.85 -3.90
C VAL A 11 -0.03 -3.29 -4.31
N LYS A 12 0.60 -2.49 -5.17
CA LYS A 12 2.02 -2.57 -5.53
C LYS A 12 2.65 -1.19 -5.50
N ILE A 13 3.99 -1.14 -5.45
CA ILE A 13 4.71 0.12 -5.57
C ILE A 13 4.64 0.57 -7.03
N LYS A 14 4.16 1.80 -7.25
CA LYS A 14 4.07 2.41 -8.57
C LYS A 14 5.47 2.51 -9.18
N GLY A 15 5.62 2.04 -10.42
CA GLY A 15 6.89 2.11 -11.16
C GLY A 15 7.89 0.99 -10.87
N HIS A 16 7.58 0.06 -9.95
CA HIS A 16 8.44 -1.10 -9.66
C HIS A 16 7.72 -2.40 -10.04
N LEU A 17 8.13 -3.01 -11.15
CA LEU A 17 7.54 -4.26 -11.66
C LEU A 17 7.77 -5.44 -10.69
N ASP A 18 8.97 -5.50 -10.13
CA ASP A 18 9.40 -6.54 -9.17
C ASP A 18 8.93 -6.28 -7.74
N SER A 19 8.15 -5.21 -7.52
CA SER A 19 7.63 -4.95 -6.17
C SER A 19 6.70 -6.10 -5.74
N PRO A 20 6.86 -6.59 -4.50
CA PRO A 20 5.97 -7.61 -3.98
C PRO A 20 4.54 -7.09 -3.99
N LYS A 21 3.60 -8.01 -4.17
CA LYS A 21 2.18 -7.72 -3.99
C LYS A 21 1.92 -7.59 -2.48
N MET A 22 1.38 -6.44 -2.07
CA MET A 22 1.14 -6.13 -0.67
C MET A 22 -0.36 -5.93 -0.40
N GLU A 23 -0.80 -6.25 0.80
CA GLU A 23 -2.15 -6.00 1.30
C GLU A 23 -2.13 -4.75 2.18
N VAL A 24 -3.10 -3.86 1.98
CA VAL A 24 -3.28 -2.69 2.84
C VAL A 24 -3.84 -3.16 4.19
N LEU A 25 -3.12 -2.90 5.27
CA LEU A 25 -3.59 -3.22 6.62
C LEU A 25 -4.44 -2.10 7.19
N LYS A 26 -3.91 -0.86 7.22
CA LYS A 26 -4.61 0.31 7.77
C LYS A 26 -3.95 1.62 7.34
N TYR A 27 -4.70 2.71 7.49
CA TYR A 27 -4.11 4.05 7.48
C TYR A 27 -3.35 4.30 8.78
N VAL A 28 -2.22 5.00 8.68
CA VAL A 28 -1.39 5.36 9.82
C VAL A 28 -1.23 6.87 9.89
N SER A 29 -1.41 7.38 11.10
CA SER A 29 -1.08 8.75 11.45
C SER A 29 0.42 8.97 11.35
N LYS A 30 0.85 9.89 10.47
CA LYS A 30 2.22 10.39 10.52
C LYS A 30 2.22 11.89 10.85
N LYS A 31 2.99 12.28 11.86
CA LYS A 31 3.24 13.69 12.18
C LYS A 31 4.30 14.21 11.21
N ASN A 32 4.00 15.29 10.50
CA ASN A 32 5.00 15.95 9.66
C ASN A 32 5.96 16.80 10.51
N SER A 33 7.03 17.32 9.90
CA SER A 33 8.01 18.19 10.55
C SER A 33 7.43 19.50 11.12
N LEU A 34 6.22 19.88 10.68
CA LEU A 34 5.48 21.04 11.16
C LEU A 34 4.49 20.70 12.29
N GLY A 35 4.49 19.45 12.76
CA GLY A 35 3.63 19.00 13.85
C GLY A 35 2.18 18.71 13.47
N LEU A 36 1.80 18.87 12.20
CA LEU A 36 0.48 18.54 11.69
C LEU A 36 0.36 17.02 11.53
N LYS A 37 -0.74 16.49 12.04
CA LYS A 37 -1.09 15.07 11.95
C LYS A 37 -1.72 14.81 10.58
N ASN A 38 -1.11 13.95 9.77
CA ASN A 38 -1.68 13.53 8.49
C ASN A 38 -2.12 12.08 8.61
N ASP A 39 -3.41 11.89 8.90
CA ASP A 39 -4.02 10.58 9.19
C ASP A 39 -4.42 9.81 7.92
N ASP A 40 -4.52 10.48 6.77
CA ASP A 40 -5.14 9.91 5.57
C ASP A 40 -4.19 9.72 4.38
N SER A 41 -2.89 9.90 4.57
CA SER A 41 -1.90 9.87 3.48
C SER A 41 -0.93 8.71 3.52
N TYR A 42 -0.75 8.08 4.68
CA TYR A 42 0.16 6.96 4.88
C TYR A 42 -0.59 5.69 5.22
N LEU A 43 -0.12 4.58 4.66
CA LEU A 43 -0.73 3.27 4.75
C LEU A 43 0.32 2.27 5.21
N GLU A 44 -0.02 1.51 6.24
CA GLU A 44 0.71 0.30 6.56
C GLU A 44 0.27 -0.81 5.59
N CYS A 45 1.24 -1.37 4.88
CA CYS A 45 1.04 -2.47 3.94
C CYS A 45 1.85 -3.67 4.41
N ILE A 46 1.26 -4.85 4.29
CA ILE A 46 1.89 -6.11 4.69
C ILE A 46 2.03 -7.04 3.49
N TRP A 47 3.06 -7.87 3.50
CA TRP A 47 3.21 -8.95 2.54
C TRP A 47 3.95 -10.10 3.18
N TYR A 48 3.88 -11.26 2.51
CA TYR A 48 4.53 -12.47 2.97
C TYR A 48 5.61 -12.87 1.98
N LYS A 49 6.79 -13.22 2.48
CA LYS A 49 7.89 -13.77 1.68
C LYS A 49 8.53 -14.88 2.49
N ASN A 50 8.63 -16.08 1.91
CA ASN A 50 9.21 -17.27 2.55
C ASN A 50 8.58 -17.62 3.92
N GLY A 51 7.28 -17.41 4.10
CA GLY A 51 6.58 -17.66 5.36
C GLY A 51 6.73 -16.55 6.41
N GLU A 52 7.60 -15.57 6.18
CA GLU A 52 7.76 -14.41 7.05
C GLU A 52 6.82 -13.27 6.64
N ARG A 53 6.28 -12.57 7.64
CA ARG A 53 5.44 -11.38 7.46
C ARG A 53 6.31 -10.13 7.50
N TYR A 54 6.24 -9.35 6.42
CA TYR A 54 6.85 -8.04 6.32
C TYR A 54 5.76 -6.97 6.43
N SER A 55 6.11 -5.83 7.01
CA SER A 55 5.23 -4.65 7.13
C SER A 55 6.03 -3.39 6.83
N GLU A 56 5.48 -2.50 6.00
CA GLU A 56 6.09 -1.22 5.70
C GLU A 56 5.04 -0.13 5.48
N ILE A 57 5.42 1.12 5.78
CA ILE A 57 4.56 2.29 5.68
C ILE A 57 4.85 3.05 4.38
N PHE A 58 3.84 3.17 3.52
CA PHE A 58 3.95 3.88 2.25
C PHE A 58 3.03 5.10 2.20
N HIS A 59 3.47 6.13 1.50
CA HIS A 59 2.57 7.22 1.11
C HIS A 59 1.63 6.72 0.01
N GLN A 60 0.33 7.02 0.08
CA GLN A 60 -0.68 6.53 -0.87
C GLN A 60 -0.36 6.81 -2.36
N ASN A 61 0.33 7.92 -2.65
CA ASN A 61 0.75 8.26 -4.02
C ASN A 61 1.86 7.35 -4.58
N LYS A 62 2.59 6.63 -3.74
CA LYS A 62 3.59 5.63 -4.15
C LYS A 62 2.95 4.29 -4.49
N LEU A 63 1.67 4.10 -4.19
CA LEU A 63 0.96 2.84 -4.38
C LEU A 63 0.02 2.91 -5.58
N ILE A 64 -0.15 1.76 -6.24
CA ILE A 64 -1.18 1.51 -7.24
C ILE A 64 -2.00 0.29 -6.84
N LYS A 65 -3.31 0.33 -7.08
CA LYS A 65 -4.20 -0.79 -6.79
C LYS A 65 -3.87 -1.94 -7.73
N PHE A 66 -3.61 -3.11 -7.17
CA PHE A 66 -3.39 -4.32 -7.93
C PHE A 66 -4.76 -4.91 -8.28
N ILE A 67 -5.18 -4.69 -9.53
CA ILE A 67 -6.36 -5.35 -10.08
C ILE A 67 -5.83 -6.67 -10.66
N LYS A 68 -6.33 -7.82 -10.17
CA LYS A 68 -6.20 -9.07 -10.93
C LYS A 68 -7.05 -8.88 -12.19
N THR A 69 -6.46 -8.35 -13.25
CA THR A 69 -7.03 -8.53 -14.57
C THR A 69 -6.98 -10.04 -14.84
N GLY A 70 -8.13 -10.70 -14.74
CA GLY A 70 -8.34 -12.07 -15.22
C GLY A 70 -8.31 -12.11 -16.75
N GLY A 71 -7.22 -11.64 -17.34
CA GLY A 71 -6.96 -11.77 -18.76
C GLY A 71 -6.41 -13.17 -19.00
N LEU A 72 -7.21 -14.02 -19.65
CA LEU A 72 -6.70 -15.13 -20.44
C LEU A 72 -5.53 -14.61 -21.28
N TYR A 73 -4.32 -15.03 -20.95
CA TYR A 73 -3.27 -15.08 -21.95
C TYR A 73 -3.66 -16.25 -22.87
N VAL A 74 -4.20 -15.91 -24.05
CA VAL A 74 -4.33 -16.81 -25.20
C VAL A 74 -3.07 -16.62 -26.04
#